data_AF-A0A844Y953-F1
#
_entry.id   AF-A0A844Y953-F1
#
_cell.length_a   1.000
_cell.length_b   1.000
_cell.length_c   1.000
_cell.angle_alpha   90.00
_cell.angle_beta   90.00
_cell.angle_gamma   90.00
#
_symmetry.space_group_name_H-M   'P 1'
#
loop_
_entity.id
_entity.type
_entity.pdbx_description
1 polymer ?
#
loop_
_entity_poly.entity_id
_entity_poly.type
_entity_poly.pdbx_seq_one_letter_code
_entity_poly.pdbx_strand_id
1 'polypeptide(L)'
;MKLQLFEILFVGADIPHETCIVATDQARAEAFLRDHFEALGLPQEPATLRRIDGELDGDERLGLDGLLMNAPIGLASFCKPVGWMTHTGPVHRLKLYRIDTMNSETLVIAPNPDVALFLASSQWDLSNGRQIECTIHDGILGLADEQIPDMERTLEFGPIGFPVWDGDGWQVDTY
;
A
#
# COMPACT_ATOMS: atom_id res chain seq x y z
N MET A 1 -17.66 -14.46 9.69
CA MET A 1 -18.08 -14.02 8.34
C MET A 1 -16.82 -13.99 7.50
N LYS A 2 -16.76 -14.67 6.35
CA LYS A 2 -15.52 -14.72 5.54
C LYS A 2 -15.47 -13.48 4.65
N LEU A 3 -14.34 -12.79 4.63
CA LEU A 3 -14.11 -11.65 3.74
C LEU A 3 -13.76 -12.15 2.33
N GLN A 4 -13.80 -11.23 1.39
CA GLN A 4 -13.51 -11.38 -0.04
C GLN A 4 -12.55 -10.25 -0.42
N LEU A 5 -11.71 -10.51 -1.43
CA LEU A 5 -10.79 -9.52 -1.97
C LEU A 5 -11.33 -9.04 -3.31
N PHE A 6 -11.45 -7.73 -3.45
CA PHE A 6 -11.88 -7.09 -4.70
C PHE A 6 -10.78 -6.20 -5.22
N GLU A 7 -10.50 -6.34 -6.52
CA GLU A 7 -9.75 -5.38 -7.30
C GLU A 7 -10.66 -4.21 -7.65
N ILE A 8 -10.12 -3.00 -7.55
CA ILE A 8 -10.78 -1.75 -7.88
C ILE A 8 -9.99 -1.11 -9.01
N LEU A 9 -10.67 -0.80 -10.10
CA LEU A 9 -10.13 -0.02 -11.20
C LEU A 9 -10.88 1.31 -11.27
N PHE A 10 -10.18 2.41 -11.02
CA PHE A 10 -10.76 3.74 -11.15
C PHE A 10 -10.78 4.18 -12.62
N VAL A 11 -11.99 4.39 -13.15
CA VAL A 11 -12.27 4.72 -14.55
C VAL A 11 -12.54 6.23 -14.64
N GLY A 12 -11.75 6.95 -15.43
CA GLY A 12 -11.93 8.38 -15.67
C GLY A 12 -11.03 9.31 -14.87
N ALA A 13 -10.12 8.76 -14.07
CA ALA A 13 -8.99 9.49 -13.54
C ALA A 13 -8.02 9.88 -14.68
N ASP A 14 -7.32 11.02 -14.55
CA ASP A 14 -6.26 11.42 -15.50
C ASP A 14 -5.16 10.35 -15.63
N ILE A 15 -4.99 9.55 -14.57
CA ILE A 15 -4.13 8.36 -14.54
C ILE A 15 -4.94 7.23 -13.90
N PRO A 16 -5.27 6.17 -14.66
CA PRO A 16 -5.93 5.00 -14.09
C PRO A 16 -5.01 4.37 -13.05
N HIS A 17 -5.58 4.06 -11.89
CA HIS A 17 -4.87 3.38 -10.82
C HIS A 17 -5.72 2.23 -10.30
N GLU A 18 -5.02 1.17 -9.90
CA GLU A 18 -5.60 -0.07 -9.40
C GLU A 18 -5.27 -0.20 -7.92
N THR A 19 -6.24 -0.62 -7.13
CA THR A 19 -6.05 -0.94 -5.71
C THR A 19 -6.94 -2.12 -5.34
N CYS A 20 -6.72 -2.71 -4.17
CA CYS A 20 -7.56 -3.79 -3.70
C CYS A 20 -8.28 -3.40 -2.41
N ILE A 21 -9.44 -4.01 -2.18
CA ILE A 21 -10.23 -3.85 -0.96
C ILE A 21 -10.64 -5.22 -0.42
N VAL A 22 -10.49 -5.38 0.88
CA VAL A 22 -11.02 -6.53 1.61
C VAL A 22 -12.36 -6.12 2.20
N ALA A 23 -13.41 -6.85 1.85
CA ALA A 23 -14.77 -6.60 2.35
C ALA A 23 -15.57 -7.89 2.45
N THR A 24 -16.76 -7.83 3.05
CA THR A 24 -17.62 -9.01 3.24
C THR A 24 -18.34 -9.40 1.95
N ASP A 25 -18.62 -8.40 1.13
CA ASP A 25 -19.31 -8.46 -0.14
C ASP A 25 -19.07 -7.14 -0.91
N GLN A 26 -19.52 -7.10 -2.16
CA GLN A 26 -19.32 -5.95 -3.04
C GLN A 26 -20.02 -4.68 -2.51
N ALA A 27 -21.24 -4.79 -1.97
CA ALA A 27 -21.97 -3.63 -1.46
C ALA A 27 -21.24 -2.97 -0.29
N ARG A 28 -20.59 -3.78 0.56
CA ARG A 28 -19.77 -3.28 1.65
C ARG A 28 -18.47 -2.64 1.18
N ALA A 29 -17.85 -3.17 0.12
CA ALA A 29 -16.69 -2.57 -0.51
C ALA A 29 -17.03 -1.18 -1.10
N GLU A 30 -18.14 -1.07 -1.84
CA GLU A 30 -18.62 0.19 -2.40
C GLU A 30 -18.96 1.23 -1.33
N ALA A 31 -19.58 0.81 -0.22
CA ALA A 31 -19.86 1.67 0.92
C ALA A 31 -18.57 2.20 1.56
N PHE A 32 -17.59 1.32 1.79
CA PHE A 32 -16.30 1.73 2.33
C PHE A 32 -15.61 2.76 1.43
N LEU A 33 -15.59 2.54 0.10
CA LEU A 33 -14.98 3.48 -0.83
C LEU A 33 -15.66 4.84 -0.73
N ARG A 34 -16.99 4.89 -0.80
CA ARG A 34 -17.73 6.15 -0.64
C ARG A 34 -17.38 6.89 0.64
N ASP A 35 -17.38 6.20 1.79
CA ASP A 35 -17.03 6.78 3.08
C ASP A 35 -15.57 7.28 3.11
N HIS A 36 -14.66 6.54 2.47
CA HIS A 36 -13.24 6.88 2.37
C HIS A 36 -13.01 8.13 1.53
N PHE A 37 -13.60 8.20 0.32
CA PHE A 37 -13.53 9.38 -0.55
C PHE A 37 -14.15 10.62 0.12
N GLU A 38 -15.31 10.46 0.77
CA GLU A 38 -15.96 11.56 1.50
C GLU A 38 -15.09 12.07 2.65
N ALA A 39 -14.52 11.17 3.44
CA ALA A 39 -13.67 11.54 4.58
C ALA A 39 -12.37 12.26 4.16
N LEU A 40 -11.85 11.94 2.97
CA LEU A 40 -10.65 12.58 2.42
C LEU A 40 -10.97 13.84 1.59
N GLY A 41 -12.25 14.18 1.41
CA GLY A 41 -12.68 15.34 0.61
C GLY A 41 -12.40 15.18 -0.88
N LEU A 42 -12.30 13.94 -1.35
CA LEU A 42 -11.97 13.62 -2.73
C LEU A 42 -13.24 13.49 -3.59
N PRO A 43 -13.17 13.81 -4.88
CA PRO A 43 -14.25 13.51 -5.80
C PRO A 43 -14.44 11.99 -5.89
N GLN A 44 -15.69 11.53 -5.84
CA GLN A 44 -15.97 10.12 -6.12
C GLN A 44 -15.66 9.83 -7.58
N GLU A 45 -14.70 8.94 -7.81
CA GLU A 45 -14.37 8.46 -9.14
C GLU A 45 -15.23 7.26 -9.50
N PRO A 46 -15.67 7.14 -10.77
CA PRO A 46 -16.26 5.90 -11.25
C PRO A 46 -15.26 4.77 -11.06
N ALA A 47 -15.68 3.69 -10.42
CA ALA A 47 -14.81 2.53 -10.22
C ALA A 47 -15.55 1.25 -10.57
N THR A 48 -14.83 0.29 -11.13
CA THR A 48 -15.33 -1.08 -11.25
C THR A 48 -14.73 -1.92 -10.13
N LEU A 49 -15.55 -2.81 -9.56
CA LEU A 49 -15.11 -3.77 -8.55
C LEU A 49 -15.21 -5.18 -9.13
N ARG A 50 -14.14 -5.95 -8.97
CA ARG A 50 -14.07 -7.35 -9.41
C ARG A 50 -13.50 -8.20 -8.28
N ARG A 51 -14.18 -9.29 -7.93
CA ARG A 51 -13.68 -10.22 -6.92
C ARG A 51 -12.51 -11.03 -7.48
N ILE A 52 -11.38 -11.08 -6.77
CA ILE A 52 -10.14 -11.74 -7.24
C ILE A 52 -9.61 -12.86 -6.33
N ASP A 53 -10.11 -13.02 -5.10
CA ASP A 53 -9.54 -14.00 -4.14
C ASP A 53 -9.58 -15.48 -4.62
N GLY A 54 -10.48 -15.80 -5.55
CA GLY A 54 -10.58 -17.12 -6.16
C GLY A 54 -9.66 -17.35 -7.36
N GLU A 55 -9.01 -16.29 -7.85
CA GLU A 55 -8.20 -16.31 -9.08
C GLU A 55 -6.69 -16.27 -8.79
N LEU A 56 -6.28 -15.78 -7.62
CA LEU A 56 -4.88 -15.68 -7.20
C LEU A 56 -4.22 -17.07 -6.99
N ASP A 57 -3.00 -17.22 -7.51
CA ASP A 57 -2.19 -18.44 -7.40
C ASP A 57 -0.76 -18.17 -6.89
N GLY A 58 0.02 -19.23 -6.70
CA GLY A 58 1.43 -19.13 -6.33
C GLY A 58 1.74 -18.22 -5.13
N ASP A 59 2.71 -17.33 -5.34
CA ASP A 59 3.18 -16.36 -4.33
C ASP A 59 2.11 -15.31 -4.00
N GLU A 60 1.18 -15.02 -4.92
CA GLU A 60 0.10 -14.04 -4.72
C GLU A 60 -0.93 -14.52 -3.68
N ARG A 61 -0.86 -15.78 -3.24
CA ARG A 61 -1.70 -16.29 -2.14
C ARG A 61 -1.07 -16.07 -0.76
N LEU A 62 0.17 -15.61 -0.68
CA LEU A 62 0.86 -15.42 0.60
C LEU A 62 0.06 -14.46 1.50
N GLY A 63 -0.28 -14.92 2.71
CA GLY A 63 -1.06 -14.14 3.68
C GLY A 63 -2.56 -14.00 3.37
N LEU A 64 -3.05 -14.43 2.19
CA LEU A 64 -4.43 -14.22 1.76
C LEU A 64 -5.46 -14.87 2.70
N ASP A 65 -5.25 -16.11 3.13
CA ASP A 65 -6.22 -16.76 4.02
C ASP A 65 -6.31 -16.05 5.38
N GLY A 66 -5.17 -15.58 5.91
CA GLY A 66 -5.13 -14.80 7.14
C GLY A 66 -5.87 -13.47 7.01
N LEU A 67 -5.65 -12.77 5.89
CA LEU A 67 -6.35 -11.55 5.50
C LEU A 67 -7.87 -11.78 5.46
N LEU A 68 -8.33 -12.79 4.71
CA LEU A 68 -9.77 -13.03 4.50
C LEU A 68 -10.51 -13.52 5.75
N MET A 69 -9.79 -14.04 6.74
CA MET A 69 -10.37 -14.50 8.00
C MET A 69 -10.41 -13.42 9.07
N ASN A 70 -9.40 -12.55 9.13
CA ASN A 70 -9.15 -11.74 10.33
C ASN A 70 -8.98 -10.24 10.07
N ALA A 71 -8.75 -9.82 8.82
CA ALA A 71 -8.47 -8.42 8.55
C ALA A 71 -9.72 -7.52 8.79
N PRO A 72 -9.53 -6.24 9.14
CA PRO A 72 -10.61 -5.27 9.04
C PRO A 72 -11.03 -5.06 7.58
N ILE A 73 -12.21 -4.48 7.37
CA ILE A 73 -12.61 -4.00 6.04
C ILE A 73 -11.74 -2.78 5.71
N GLY A 74 -11.13 -2.77 4.53
CA GLY A 74 -10.22 -1.69 4.14
C GLY A 74 -9.44 -1.97 2.86
N LEU A 75 -8.67 -0.97 2.41
CA LEU A 75 -7.76 -1.18 1.29
C LEU A 75 -6.66 -2.16 1.68
N ALA A 76 -6.25 -2.94 0.71
CA ALA A 76 -5.22 -3.95 0.83
C ALA A 76 -4.27 -3.91 -0.37
N SER A 77 -3.05 -4.33 -0.14
CA SER A 77 -2.06 -4.53 -1.18
C SER A 77 -1.25 -5.79 -0.89
N PHE A 78 -0.69 -6.35 -1.95
CA PHE A 78 0.25 -7.44 -1.89
C PHE A 78 1.67 -6.87 -1.96
N CYS A 79 2.54 -7.31 -1.06
CA CYS A 79 3.97 -7.03 -1.13
C CYS A 79 4.72 -8.32 -0.81
N LYS A 80 5.58 -8.79 -1.70
CA LYS A 80 6.13 -10.15 -1.69
C LYS A 80 6.83 -10.54 -0.37
N PRO A 81 7.60 -9.67 0.31
CA PRO A 81 8.19 -10.02 1.61
C PRO A 81 7.16 -10.26 2.73
N VAL A 82 5.95 -9.68 2.62
CA VAL A 82 4.90 -9.68 3.67
C VAL A 82 3.72 -10.58 3.30
N GLY A 83 3.38 -10.66 2.02
CA GLY A 83 2.09 -11.15 1.53
C GLY A 83 1.02 -10.05 1.49
N TRP A 84 -0.25 -10.45 1.44
CA TRP A 84 -1.38 -9.54 1.50
C TRP A 84 -1.54 -8.88 2.87
N MET A 85 -1.78 -7.58 2.87
CA MET A 85 -2.06 -6.83 4.09
C MET A 85 -3.10 -5.73 3.84
N THR A 86 -4.03 -5.56 4.78
CA THR A 86 -4.87 -4.36 4.86
C THR A 86 -4.11 -3.21 5.48
N HIS A 87 -4.14 -2.05 4.84
CA HIS A 87 -3.34 -0.89 5.28
C HIS A 87 -4.12 0.39 5.46
N THR A 88 -5.37 0.41 4.99
CA THR A 88 -6.22 1.58 5.09
C THR A 88 -7.55 1.16 5.68
N GLY A 89 -7.73 1.45 6.97
CA GLY A 89 -9.08 1.58 7.53
C GLY A 89 -9.76 2.85 6.99
N PRO A 90 -11.01 3.15 7.37
CA PRO A 90 -11.61 4.44 7.02
C PRO A 90 -10.66 5.57 7.44
N VAL A 91 -10.33 6.49 6.53
CA VAL A 91 -9.52 7.70 6.78
C VAL A 91 -7.99 7.51 6.98
N HIS A 92 -7.42 6.32 6.76
CA HIS A 92 -5.96 6.12 6.92
C HIS A 92 -5.19 6.15 5.59
N ARG A 93 -4.46 7.24 5.33
CA ARG A 93 -3.48 7.30 4.23
C ARG A 93 -2.21 6.53 4.58
N LEU A 94 -1.58 5.93 3.57
CA LEU A 94 -0.20 5.43 3.70
C LEU A 94 0.73 6.60 3.99
N LYS A 95 1.94 6.27 4.45
CA LYS A 95 2.99 7.25 4.73
C LYS A 95 4.25 6.86 4.00
N LEU A 96 4.98 7.88 3.56
CA LEU A 96 6.33 7.72 3.06
C LEU A 96 7.29 7.78 4.25
N TYR A 97 8.07 6.72 4.41
CA TYR A 97 9.13 6.63 5.39
C TYR A 97 10.48 6.69 4.70
N ARG A 98 11.39 7.47 5.25
CA ARG A 98 12.81 7.39 4.90
C ARG A 98 13.55 6.64 6.00
N ILE A 99 14.19 5.55 5.64
CA ILE A 99 14.93 4.69 6.55
C ILE A 99 16.41 4.84 6.24
N ASP A 100 17.10 5.53 7.13
CA ASP A 100 18.52 5.85 7.00
C ASP A 100 19.34 4.84 7.81
N THR A 101 20.23 4.12 7.14
CA THR A 101 21.28 3.29 7.76
C THR A 101 22.64 3.98 7.61
N MET A 102 23.69 3.42 8.21
CA MET A 102 25.05 3.98 8.09
C MET A 102 25.53 4.13 6.64
N ASN A 103 25.06 3.27 5.72
CA ASN A 103 25.59 3.19 4.35
C ASN A 103 24.52 3.34 3.26
N SER A 104 23.25 3.48 3.61
CA SER A 104 22.16 3.52 2.64
C SER A 104 20.97 4.30 3.16
N GLU A 105 20.23 4.87 2.24
CA GLU A 105 18.91 5.45 2.44
C GLU A 105 17.91 4.61 1.66
N THR A 106 16.75 4.34 2.26
CA THR A 106 15.67 3.61 1.60
C THR A 106 14.34 4.31 1.87
N LEU A 107 13.62 4.65 0.80
CA LEU A 107 12.24 5.12 0.89
C LEU A 107 11.29 3.92 0.89
N VAL A 108 10.26 3.98 1.73
CA VAL A 108 9.26 2.92 1.86
C VAL A 108 7.88 3.55 2.05
N ILE A 109 6.90 3.12 1.25
CA ILE A 109 5.48 3.44 1.46
C ILE A 109 4.88 2.34 2.34
N ALA A 110 4.35 2.70 3.50
CA ALA A 110 3.76 1.76 4.45
C ALA A 110 2.70 2.42 5.33
N PRO A 111 1.81 1.65 5.98
CA PRO A 111 0.81 2.18 6.90
C PRO A 111 1.41 2.65 8.25
N ASN A 112 2.55 2.09 8.65
CA ASN A 112 3.21 2.41 9.92
C ASN A 112 4.73 2.11 9.84
N PRO A 113 5.53 2.61 10.80
CA PRO A 113 6.99 2.43 10.80
C PRO A 113 7.44 0.97 10.94
N ASP A 114 6.67 0.13 11.64
CA ASP A 114 7.04 -1.28 11.87
C ASP A 114 6.99 -2.06 10.55
N VAL A 115 5.94 -1.85 9.75
CA VAL A 115 5.83 -2.41 8.40
C VAL A 115 6.93 -1.84 7.50
N ALA A 116 7.18 -0.53 7.56
CA ALA A 116 8.23 0.10 6.77
C ALA A 116 9.61 -0.53 7.05
N LEU A 117 9.92 -0.73 8.34
CA LEU A 117 11.16 -1.34 8.79
C LEU A 117 11.27 -2.80 8.36
N PHE A 118 10.19 -3.57 8.48
CA PHE A 118 10.15 -4.96 8.01
C PHE A 118 10.46 -5.03 6.50
N LEU A 119 9.83 -4.17 5.70
CA LEU A 119 10.10 -4.09 4.26
C LEU A 119 11.55 -3.70 3.98
N ALA A 120 12.07 -2.62 4.56
CA ALA A 120 13.46 -2.24 4.37
C ALA A 120 14.44 -3.35 4.78
N SER A 121 14.13 -4.09 5.86
CA SER A 121 14.97 -5.20 6.31
C SER A 121 15.06 -6.36 5.33
N SER A 122 14.08 -6.50 4.42
CA SER A 122 14.14 -7.51 3.35
C SER A 122 15.27 -7.26 2.34
N GLN A 123 15.77 -6.01 2.25
CA GLN A 123 16.91 -5.63 1.41
C GLN A 123 18.26 -5.76 2.12
N TRP A 124 18.25 -6.06 3.43
CA TRP A 124 19.45 -6.11 4.24
C TRP A 124 20.03 -7.52 4.34
N ASP A 125 21.34 -7.63 4.15
CA ASP A 125 22.08 -8.84 4.49
C ASP A 125 22.36 -8.89 6.01
N LEU A 126 21.37 -9.42 6.73
CA LEU A 126 21.43 -9.64 8.19
C LEU A 126 22.11 -10.98 8.56
N SER A 127 22.93 -11.55 7.67
CA SER A 127 23.64 -12.80 7.96
C SER A 127 24.56 -12.70 9.19
N ASN A 128 24.67 -13.81 9.92
CA ASN A 128 25.63 -14.03 11.02
C ASN A 128 25.62 -12.99 12.15
N GLY A 129 24.44 -12.62 12.66
CA GLY A 129 24.33 -11.78 13.85
C GLY A 129 24.74 -10.32 13.62
N ARG A 130 24.80 -9.87 12.36
CA ARG A 130 24.90 -8.46 12.04
C ARG A 130 23.71 -7.70 12.59
N GLN A 131 24.02 -6.60 13.26
CA GLN A 131 23.04 -5.61 13.69
C GLN A 131 23.14 -4.42 12.74
N ILE A 132 21.98 -3.96 12.28
CA ILE A 132 21.86 -2.72 11.53
C ILE A 132 21.12 -1.75 12.43
N GLU A 133 21.77 -0.64 12.75
CA GLU A 133 21.10 0.52 13.34
C GLU A 133 20.55 1.38 12.21
N CYS A 134 19.28 1.76 12.34
CA CYS A 134 18.62 2.63 11.39
C CYS A 134 17.81 3.71 12.11
N THR A 135 17.64 4.85 11.45
CA THR A 135 16.74 5.91 11.91
C THR A 135 15.60 6.06 10.91
N ILE A 136 14.37 6.20 11.41
CA ILE A 136 13.18 6.38 10.59
C ILE A 136 12.77 7.84 10.63
N HIS A 137 12.60 8.44 9.45
CA HIS A 137 12.19 9.81 9.26
C HIS A 137 10.89 9.88 8.44
N ASP A 138 10.25 11.06 8.47
CA ASP A 138 9.22 11.41 7.50
C ASP A 138 9.89 11.56 6.12
N GLY A 139 9.50 10.71 5.18
CA GLY A 139 10.13 10.67 3.86
C GLY A 139 9.72 11.83 2.94
N ILE A 140 8.64 12.55 3.25
CA ILE A 140 8.21 13.71 2.45
C ILE A 140 9.25 14.84 2.54
N LEU A 141 9.88 15.01 3.70
CA LEU A 141 10.82 16.11 3.96
C LEU A 141 12.09 16.10 3.09
N GLY A 142 12.34 15.02 2.34
CA GLY A 142 13.49 14.89 1.43
C GLY A 142 13.14 14.99 -0.06
N LEU A 143 11.85 15.11 -0.41
CA LEU A 143 11.42 15.14 -1.80
C LEU A 143 11.57 16.53 -2.42
N ALA A 144 11.80 16.57 -3.73
CA ALA A 144 11.72 17.80 -4.50
C ALA A 144 10.25 18.26 -4.63
N ASP A 145 10.02 19.57 -4.71
CA ASP A 145 8.67 20.16 -4.75
C ASP A 145 7.78 19.57 -5.86
N GLU A 146 8.36 19.22 -7.00
CA GLU A 146 7.65 18.60 -8.14
C GLU A 146 7.21 17.15 -7.88
N GLN A 147 7.86 16.44 -6.96
CA GLN A 147 7.56 15.06 -6.63
C GLN A 147 6.45 14.93 -5.59
N ILE A 148 6.24 15.98 -4.78
CA ILE A 148 5.33 15.94 -3.63
C ILE A 148 3.87 15.70 -4.04
N PRO A 149 3.28 16.42 -5.02
CA PRO A 149 1.88 16.24 -5.38
C PRO A 149 1.55 14.82 -5.84
N ASP A 150 2.45 14.21 -6.60
CA ASP A 150 2.26 12.85 -7.10
C ASP A 150 2.49 11.79 -6.00
N MET A 151 3.43 12.05 -5.07
CA MET A 151 3.60 11.21 -3.89
C MET A 151 2.36 11.23 -3.01
N GLU A 152 1.77 12.39 -2.74
CA GLU A 152 0.56 12.50 -1.92
C GLU A 152 -0.60 11.67 -2.50
N ARG A 153 -0.74 11.64 -3.83
CA ARG A 153 -1.69 10.78 -4.52
C ARG A 153 -1.35 9.30 -4.37
N THR A 154 -0.07 8.96 -4.52
CA THR A 154 0.41 7.58 -4.32
C THR A 154 0.15 7.08 -2.90
N LEU A 155 0.31 7.94 -1.89
CA LEU A 155 0.04 7.60 -0.49
C LEU A 155 -1.46 7.40 -0.17
N GLU A 156 -2.34 7.85 -1.04
CA GLU A 156 -3.78 7.75 -0.85
C GLU A 156 -4.33 6.39 -1.27
N PHE A 157 -3.91 5.90 -2.43
CA PHE A 157 -4.47 4.69 -3.06
C PHE A 157 -3.43 3.67 -3.52
N GLY A 158 -2.16 4.06 -3.54
CA GLY A 158 -1.07 3.23 -4.03
C GLY A 158 -0.81 2.03 -3.13
N PRO A 159 0.00 1.08 -3.61
CA PRO A 159 0.37 -0.08 -2.83
C PRO A 159 1.46 0.26 -1.81
N ILE A 160 1.65 -0.68 -0.88
CA ILE A 160 2.82 -0.70 -0.01
C ILE A 160 4.02 -1.19 -0.81
N GLY A 161 5.18 -0.57 -0.60
CA GLY A 161 6.41 -1.02 -1.25
C GLY A 161 7.49 0.05 -1.29
N PHE A 162 8.39 -0.07 -2.25
CA PHE A 162 9.52 0.81 -2.47
C PHE A 162 9.21 1.77 -3.61
N PRO A 163 8.96 3.07 -3.33
CA PRO A 163 8.69 4.03 -4.38
C PRO A 163 9.96 4.39 -5.16
N VAL A 164 9.82 4.51 -6.48
CA VAL A 164 10.85 4.89 -7.43
C VAL A 164 10.31 6.04 -8.29
N TRP A 165 11.04 7.15 -8.35
CA TRP A 165 10.72 8.27 -9.23
C TRP A 165 11.41 8.09 -10.57
N ASP A 166 10.66 8.10 -11.66
CA ASP A 166 11.20 7.95 -13.03
C ASP A 166 11.33 9.28 -13.80
N GLY A 167 10.88 10.40 -13.20
CA GLY A 167 10.83 11.72 -13.83
C GLY A 167 9.44 12.15 -14.25
N ASP A 168 8.56 11.19 -14.52
CA ASP A 168 7.17 11.41 -14.95
C ASP A 168 6.16 11.05 -13.85
N GLY A 169 6.57 10.26 -12.84
CA GLY A 169 5.75 9.94 -11.68
C GLY A 169 6.44 8.98 -10.70
N TRP A 170 5.73 8.66 -9.61
CA TRP A 170 6.09 7.61 -8.67
C TRP A 170 5.56 6.26 -9.13
N GLN A 171 6.44 5.29 -9.20
CA GLN A 171 6.10 3.87 -9.32
C GLN A 171 6.43 3.18 -8.00
N VAL A 172 5.67 2.16 -7.62
CA VAL A 172 5.92 1.43 -6.37
C VAL A 172 6.27 -0.02 -6.67
N ASP A 173 7.48 -0.40 -6.30
CA ASP A 173 7.97 -1.76 -6.37
C ASP A 173 7.48 -2.56 -5.14
N THR A 174 6.85 -3.71 -5.40
CA THR A 174 6.28 -4.60 -4.36
C THR A 174 7.04 -5.95 -4.24
N TYR A 175 8.19 -6.09 -4.90
CA TYR A 175 8.97 -7.33 -5.05
C TYR A 175 9.86 -7.68 -3.85
#